data_AF-A0A7V1RHL9-F1
#
_entry.id   AF-A0A7V1RHL9-F1
#
_cell.length_a   1.000
_cell.length_b   1.000
_cell.length_c   1.000
_cell.angle_alpha   90.00
_cell.angle_beta   90.00
_cell.angle_gamma   90.00
#
_symmetry.space_group_name_H-M   'P 1'
#
loop_
_entity.id
_entity.type
_entity.pdbx_description
1 polymer ?
#
loop_
_entity_poly.entity_id
_entity_poly.type
_entity_poly.pdbx_seq_one_letter_code
_entity_poly.pdbx_strand_id
1 'polypeptide(L)'
;MLCAVPRRSPRRARGARRSPAARHGSAWSSWTGWSCWPAFRFRPPRASYGRGSWSSPGPRAKRDRRRSSMSCDDATLRAATDCALVRADGTTERFVELAVEARETPPGQRAPLNLAVVIDRSGSMHGDKLRFAQEAALHVARTLAAGDRQAVVAYDDQVEVIAESAQMDAGSRRRVSEAIRALFPRGCTDLHGGWLCGAQQASAWVDGASVSRVLLLSDGLANRGDTDPESLAFQAEGLAERGVGTSTFGVGLDFNEHLLAAMADRGRGRFYFIEHPARIPEIFRQELGEMLSVVARSVVVRVEHPREVHVELLGGIPHQVQPGMITVPLGELVSGELRELYLRASVPPGTPGARVEVRAVLAFQAVGGGGGECRTKAVFTWAPADECERAPREQRVRQAAAEVDLALAADEALALERAGRNWEAREYVASRMAAHDEAMPAYLGCELRTLSERMADGLSEIERKRSHADMYGRRSRRTRKP
;
A
#
# COMPACT_ATOMS: atom_id res chain seq x y z
N MET A 1 -27.28 -77.42 8.83
CA MET A 1 -26.01 -77.94 9.40
C MET A 1 -25.12 -76.72 9.64
N LEU A 2 -24.81 -76.29 10.87
CA LEU A 2 -24.07 -76.96 11.95
C LEU A 2 -22.66 -77.37 11.48
N CYS A 3 -21.53 -77.10 12.14
CA CYS A 3 -21.22 -76.34 13.38
C CYS A 3 -19.69 -75.99 13.37
N ALA A 4 -19.04 -75.23 14.26
CA ALA A 4 -19.39 -74.60 15.55
C ALA A 4 -18.51 -73.34 15.82
N VAL A 5 -18.46 -72.89 17.09
CA VAL A 5 -17.55 -71.86 17.69
C VAL A 5 -16.87 -72.49 18.92
N PRO A 6 -15.75 -71.94 19.43
CA PRO A 6 -15.72 -71.74 20.88
C PRO A 6 -15.25 -70.33 21.32
N ARG A 7 -15.95 -69.79 22.33
CA ARG A 7 -15.62 -68.54 23.04
C ARG A 7 -14.62 -68.82 24.17
N ARG A 8 -13.82 -67.81 24.56
CA ARG A 8 -13.54 -67.48 25.97
C ARG A 8 -13.21 -65.99 26.13
N SER A 9 -13.60 -65.44 27.28
CA SER A 9 -13.45 -64.04 27.72
C SER A 9 -13.26 -64.08 29.26
N PRO A 10 -13.31 -62.97 30.02
CA PRO A 10 -12.69 -61.64 29.87
C PRO A 10 -11.78 -61.30 31.09
N ARG A 11 -11.00 -60.21 31.06
CA ARG A 11 -10.60 -59.51 32.31
C ARG A 11 -10.62 -57.98 32.17
N ARG A 12 -11.21 -57.33 33.18
CA ARG A 12 -11.27 -55.87 33.40
C ARG A 12 -9.94 -55.34 33.96
N ALA A 13 -9.58 -54.09 33.64
CA ALA A 13 -9.15 -53.11 34.65
C ALA A 13 -9.06 -51.68 34.09
N ARG A 14 -9.66 -50.71 34.83
CA ARG A 14 -9.16 -49.36 35.19
C ARG A 14 -8.29 -48.62 34.14
N GLY A 15 -8.61 -47.42 33.68
CA GLY A 15 -9.35 -46.34 34.35
C GLY A 15 -8.40 -45.35 35.02
N ALA A 16 -7.74 -44.49 34.23
CA ALA A 16 -7.03 -43.30 34.69
C ALA A 16 -6.85 -42.31 33.52
N ARG A 17 -7.69 -41.27 33.44
CA ARG A 17 -7.38 -40.08 32.63
C ARG A 17 -6.45 -39.17 33.45
N ARG A 18 -5.24 -38.89 32.94
CA ARG A 18 -4.40 -37.76 33.35
C ARG A 18 -3.78 -37.13 32.11
N SER A 19 -3.93 -35.82 31.98
CA SER A 19 -3.36 -35.01 30.91
C SER A 19 -1.83 -34.89 31.02
N PRO A 20 -1.16 -34.50 29.93
CA PRO A 20 -0.45 -33.22 29.94
C PRO A 20 -0.90 -32.36 28.74
N ALA A 21 -1.39 -31.14 28.96
CA ALA A 21 -0.53 -29.95 29.09
C ALA A 21 0.27 -29.66 27.81
N ALA A 22 -0.40 -29.04 26.83
CA ALA A 22 0.24 -28.48 25.65
C ALA A 22 1.16 -27.33 26.05
N ARG A 23 2.48 -27.53 25.96
CA ARG A 23 3.46 -26.45 26.01
C ARG A 23 3.69 -25.93 24.60
N HIS A 24 3.06 -24.82 24.24
CA HIS A 24 3.54 -24.02 23.12
C HIS A 24 4.86 -23.35 23.51
N GLY A 25 5.96 -24.02 23.19
CA GLY A 25 7.30 -23.43 23.26
C GLY A 25 7.54 -22.57 22.03
N SER A 26 7.70 -21.26 22.25
CA SER A 26 8.12 -20.31 21.21
C SER A 26 9.56 -20.61 20.77
N ALA A 27 9.72 -21.04 19.51
CA ALA A 27 11.02 -21.20 18.86
C ALA A 27 11.18 -20.18 17.72
N TRP A 28 11.34 -18.90 18.09
CA TRP A 28 11.87 -17.89 17.18
C TRP A 28 13.39 -18.05 17.14
N SER A 29 13.90 -18.74 16.12
CA SER A 29 15.34 -18.88 15.87
C SER A 29 15.68 -18.44 14.45
N SER A 30 16.17 -17.21 14.34
CA SER A 30 17.10 -16.69 13.32
C SER A 30 17.30 -17.55 12.07
N TRP A 31 16.52 -17.29 11.01
CA TRP A 31 16.88 -17.69 9.65
C TRP A 31 17.65 -16.57 8.95
N THR A 32 18.95 -16.49 9.23
CA THR A 32 19.90 -15.71 8.43
C THR A 32 20.16 -16.43 7.10
N GLY A 33 19.24 -16.26 6.15
CA GLY A 33 19.26 -16.88 4.81
C GLY A 33 19.62 -15.91 3.67
N TRP A 34 20.41 -14.87 3.93
CA TRP A 34 20.81 -13.88 2.92
C TRP A 34 22.01 -14.36 2.08
N SER A 35 21.78 -15.30 1.16
CA SER A 35 22.83 -15.75 0.24
C SER A 35 22.29 -16.40 -1.05
N CYS A 36 21.72 -15.59 -1.95
CA CYS A 36 21.59 -15.96 -3.38
C CYS A 36 21.37 -14.72 -4.29
N TRP A 37 22.25 -13.73 -4.17
CA TRP A 37 22.44 -12.67 -5.18
C TRP A 37 23.93 -12.69 -5.58
N PRO A 38 24.30 -12.67 -6.87
CA PRO A 38 25.70 -12.59 -7.28
C PRO A 38 26.29 -11.23 -6.88
N ALA A 39 27.26 -11.23 -5.98
CA ALA A 39 27.88 -10.03 -5.44
C ALA A 39 28.74 -9.30 -6.50
N PHE A 40 28.20 -8.24 -7.11
CA PHE A 40 28.97 -7.36 -7.98
C PHE A 40 29.68 -6.25 -7.21
N ARG A 41 31.01 -6.19 -7.35
CA ARG A 41 31.87 -5.17 -6.73
C ARG A 41 31.67 -3.81 -7.41
N PHE A 42 31.05 -2.86 -6.71
CA PHE A 42 31.07 -1.46 -7.14
C PHE A 42 32.32 -0.72 -6.64
N ARG A 43 32.94 0.05 -7.53
CA ARG A 43 34.01 1.01 -7.19
C ARG A 43 33.37 2.32 -6.72
N PRO A 44 33.82 2.92 -5.60
CA PRO A 44 33.37 4.27 -5.23
C PRO A 44 33.91 5.33 -6.20
N PRO A 45 33.20 6.45 -6.40
CA PRO A 45 33.65 7.53 -7.28
C PRO A 45 34.91 8.21 -6.72
N ARG A 46 35.83 8.59 -7.62
CA ARG A 46 37.05 9.33 -7.25
C ARG A 46 36.72 10.80 -6.96
N ALA A 47 36.85 11.22 -5.71
CA ALA A 47 36.89 12.63 -5.36
C ALA A 47 38.24 13.26 -5.79
N SER A 48 38.19 14.28 -6.65
CA SER A 48 39.35 15.10 -7.00
C SER A 48 39.56 16.19 -5.95
N TYR A 49 40.63 16.07 -5.16
CA TYR A 49 41.02 17.10 -4.20
C TYR A 49 41.72 18.28 -4.91
N GLY A 50 40.96 19.35 -5.16
CA GLY A 50 41.53 20.66 -5.51
C GLY A 50 42.13 21.35 -4.29
N ARG A 51 43.42 21.67 -4.31
CA ARG A 51 44.06 22.49 -3.26
C ARG A 51 43.71 23.97 -3.47
N GLY A 52 42.99 24.55 -2.52
CA GLY A 52 42.77 26.00 -2.39
C GLY A 52 43.44 26.53 -1.11
N SER A 53 44.12 27.67 -1.21
CA SER A 53 44.95 28.24 -0.14
C SER A 53 44.15 28.97 0.96
N TRP A 54 44.65 28.92 2.19
CA TRP A 54 44.11 29.66 3.33
C TRP A 54 44.48 31.14 3.28
N SER A 55 43.54 32.01 3.66
CA SER A 55 43.82 33.40 4.09
C SER A 55 42.77 33.83 5.14
N SER A 56 43.21 34.63 6.11
CA SER A 56 42.57 34.81 7.43
C SER A 56 41.37 35.79 7.46
N PRO A 57 40.51 35.77 8.51
CA PRO A 57 39.16 36.34 8.44
C PRO A 57 39.00 37.79 8.95
N GLY A 58 38.02 38.51 8.35
CA GLY A 58 37.47 39.79 8.82
C GLY A 58 36.11 39.66 9.54
N PRO A 59 35.57 40.75 10.14
CA PRO A 59 34.74 40.66 11.34
C PRO A 59 33.25 40.31 11.15
N ARG A 60 32.68 39.75 12.23
CA ARG A 60 31.31 39.22 12.35
C ARG A 60 30.23 40.31 12.30
N ALA A 61 29.25 40.15 11.40
CA ALA A 61 27.94 40.78 11.54
C ALA A 61 26.98 39.83 12.28
N LYS A 62 26.42 40.27 13.42
CA LYS A 62 25.34 39.55 14.11
C LYS A 62 24.10 39.57 13.23
N ARG A 63 23.48 38.42 12.95
CA ARG A 63 22.12 38.38 12.39
C ARG A 63 21.18 37.56 13.28
N ASP A 64 20.03 38.18 13.47
CA ASP A 64 19.04 37.99 14.54
C ASP A 64 18.52 36.55 14.73
N ARG A 65 18.37 36.13 16.00
CA ARG A 65 17.69 34.87 16.36
C ARG A 65 16.18 35.12 16.37
N ARG A 66 15.49 34.84 15.27
CA ARG A 66 14.00 34.87 15.24
C ARG A 66 13.41 33.48 15.03
N ARG A 67 12.81 32.99 16.13
CA ARG A 67 11.74 31.98 16.27
C ARG A 67 11.57 30.98 15.12
N SER A 68 11.94 29.74 15.41
CA SER A 68 11.59 28.55 14.64
C SER A 68 10.09 28.23 14.75
N SER A 69 9.33 28.60 13.73
CA SER A 69 8.04 27.99 13.39
C SER A 69 8.11 27.58 11.93
N MET A 70 8.49 26.33 11.66
CA MET A 70 8.58 25.81 10.30
C MET A 70 7.18 25.47 9.80
N SER A 71 6.68 26.24 8.84
CA SER A 71 5.67 25.72 7.90
C SER A 71 6.34 24.68 7.01
N CYS A 72 5.61 23.63 6.69
CA CYS A 72 5.88 22.81 5.52
C CYS A 72 5.23 23.52 4.33
N ASP A 73 6.02 24.03 3.40
CA ASP A 73 5.46 24.86 2.32
C ASP A 73 4.80 24.02 1.20
N ASP A 74 5.00 22.70 1.18
CA ASP A 74 4.50 21.77 0.14
C ASP A 74 3.43 20.77 0.62
N ALA A 75 3.27 20.55 1.92
CA ALA A 75 2.27 19.63 2.48
C ALA A 75 1.90 20.01 3.92
N THR A 76 0.69 19.67 4.37
CA THR A 76 0.25 19.87 5.76
C THR A 76 -0.16 18.55 6.40
N LEU A 77 -0.03 18.48 7.73
CA LEU A 77 -0.50 17.37 8.55
C LEU A 77 -1.45 17.92 9.62
N ARG A 78 -2.67 17.40 9.67
CA ARG A 78 -3.69 17.76 10.66
C ARG A 78 -4.12 16.50 11.43
N ALA A 79 -4.60 16.69 12.66
CA ALA A 79 -5.20 15.63 13.45
C ALA A 79 -6.60 16.03 13.90
N ALA A 80 -7.54 15.08 13.86
CA ALA A 80 -8.85 15.17 14.47
C ALA A 80 -9.12 13.89 15.27
N THR A 81 -10.10 13.91 16.18
CA THR A 81 -10.51 12.73 16.95
C THR A 81 -12.02 12.71 17.13
N ASP A 82 -12.61 11.52 17.31
CA ASP A 82 -14.04 11.39 17.60
C ASP A 82 -14.43 12.08 18.92
N CYS A 83 -13.54 12.04 19.93
CA CYS A 83 -13.77 12.65 21.23
C CYS A 83 -12.47 12.82 22.03
N ALA A 84 -12.25 14.01 22.60
CA ALA A 84 -11.07 14.31 23.40
C ALA A 84 -11.11 13.78 24.85
N LEU A 85 -12.24 13.20 25.30
CA LEU A 85 -12.35 12.62 26.65
C LEU A 85 -12.19 11.10 26.61
N VAL A 86 -11.50 10.53 27.60
CA VAL A 86 -11.37 9.09 27.83
C VAL A 86 -11.74 8.75 29.28
N ARG A 87 -12.28 7.56 29.55
CA ARG A 87 -12.78 7.24 30.89
C ARG A 87 -11.64 7.05 31.88
N ALA A 88 -11.77 7.66 33.06
CA ALA A 88 -10.84 7.45 34.17
C ALA A 88 -10.95 6.04 34.79
N ASP A 89 -12.11 5.38 34.67
CA ASP A 89 -12.45 4.12 35.34
C ASP A 89 -12.34 2.87 34.44
N GLY A 90 -12.15 3.01 33.13
CA GLY A 90 -12.05 1.88 32.20
C GLY A 90 -11.34 2.19 30.89
N THR A 91 -10.83 1.16 30.22
CA THR A 91 -10.20 1.29 28.91
C THR A 91 -11.20 1.85 27.91
N THR A 92 -10.75 2.81 27.12
CA THR A 92 -11.61 3.60 26.23
C THR A 92 -11.01 3.65 24.83
N GLU A 93 -11.78 3.25 23.83
CA GLU A 93 -11.38 3.36 22.43
C GLU A 93 -11.74 4.74 21.86
N ARG A 94 -10.83 5.31 21.08
CA ARG A 94 -11.03 6.55 20.32
C ARG A 94 -10.46 6.41 18.92
N PHE A 95 -11.07 7.11 17.98
CA PHE A 95 -10.54 7.24 16.63
C PHE A 95 -9.74 8.52 16.49
N VAL A 96 -8.61 8.44 15.79
CA VAL A 96 -7.80 9.60 15.39
C VAL A 96 -7.67 9.59 13.88
N GLU A 97 -8.10 10.69 13.26
CA GLU A 97 -7.85 10.97 11.84
C GLU A 97 -6.54 11.76 11.72
N LEU A 98 -5.65 11.33 10.82
CA LEU A 98 -4.48 12.08 10.39
C LEU A 98 -4.67 12.44 8.91
N ALA A 99 -4.97 13.71 8.65
CA ALA A 99 -5.14 14.23 7.30
C ALA A 99 -3.81 14.78 6.78
N VAL A 100 -3.29 14.17 5.72
CA VAL A 100 -2.11 14.63 4.97
C VAL A 100 -2.58 15.31 3.70
N GLU A 101 -2.36 16.62 3.59
CA GLU A 101 -2.83 17.44 2.46
C GLU A 101 -1.62 17.99 1.70
N ALA A 102 -1.46 17.59 0.45
CA ALA A 102 -0.46 18.12 -0.45
C ALA A 102 -0.90 19.47 -1.01
N ARG A 103 0.03 20.43 -1.10
CA ARG A 103 -0.26 21.74 -1.68
C ARG A 103 -0.55 21.63 -3.17
N GLU A 104 -1.48 22.45 -3.64
CA GLU A 104 -1.69 22.67 -5.07
C GLU A 104 -0.55 23.51 -5.65
N THR A 105 0.19 22.92 -6.58
CA THR A 105 1.31 23.55 -7.30
C THR A 105 0.91 23.76 -8.76
N PRO A 106 1.19 24.93 -9.36
CA PRO A 106 0.90 25.20 -10.77
C PRO A 106 1.56 24.18 -11.72
N PRO A 107 0.93 23.82 -12.86
CA PRO A 107 1.56 22.98 -13.86
C PRO A 107 2.85 23.62 -14.40
N GLY A 108 3.98 22.91 -14.31
CA GLY A 108 5.22 23.34 -14.96
C GLY A 108 6.51 22.79 -14.34
N GLN A 109 6.57 22.67 -13.01
CA GLN A 109 7.73 22.12 -12.31
C GLN A 109 7.39 20.77 -11.69
N ARG A 110 8.00 19.70 -12.22
CA ARG A 110 7.80 18.31 -11.75
C ARG A 110 9.13 17.56 -11.69
N ALA A 111 9.15 16.43 -10.99
CA ALA A 111 10.25 15.49 -11.05
C ALA A 111 10.37 14.86 -12.46
N PRO A 112 11.59 14.52 -12.92
CA PRO A 112 11.76 13.59 -14.03
C PRO A 112 11.13 12.23 -13.71
N LEU A 113 10.55 11.56 -14.70
CA LEU A 113 10.02 10.22 -14.55
C LEU A 113 11.02 9.16 -15.05
N ASN A 114 11.06 8.01 -14.39
CA ASN A 114 11.83 6.84 -14.78
C ASN A 114 10.93 5.61 -14.75
N LEU A 115 10.32 5.29 -15.90
CA LEU A 115 9.22 4.33 -15.97
C LEU A 115 9.67 3.02 -16.64
N ALA A 116 9.32 1.89 -16.05
CA ALA A 116 9.35 0.60 -16.73
C ALA A 116 7.90 0.16 -17.02
N VAL A 117 7.51 0.12 -18.29
CA VAL A 117 6.20 -0.37 -18.71
C VAL A 117 6.32 -1.86 -18.98
N VAL A 118 5.63 -2.68 -18.18
CA VAL A 118 5.69 -4.14 -18.22
C VAL A 118 4.34 -4.65 -18.71
N ILE A 119 4.33 -5.27 -19.88
CA ILE A 119 3.11 -5.65 -20.61
C ILE A 119 3.03 -7.17 -20.72
N ASP A 120 1.97 -7.75 -20.16
CA ASP A 120 1.53 -9.10 -20.49
C ASP A 120 1.21 -9.18 -21.99
N ARG A 121 1.82 -10.14 -22.69
CA ARG A 121 1.50 -10.46 -24.07
C ARG A 121 1.10 -11.92 -24.24
N SER A 122 0.66 -12.58 -23.18
CA SER A 122 0.14 -13.95 -23.19
C SER A 122 -1.01 -14.15 -24.18
N GLY A 123 -1.37 -15.41 -24.46
CA GLY A 123 -2.48 -15.72 -25.39
C GLY A 123 -3.82 -15.05 -25.03
N SER A 124 -4.09 -14.80 -23.74
CA SER A 124 -5.31 -14.13 -23.26
C SER A 124 -5.39 -12.66 -23.65
N MET A 125 -4.25 -12.00 -23.90
CA MET A 125 -4.15 -10.60 -24.34
C MET A 125 -4.50 -10.38 -25.82
N HIS A 126 -4.92 -11.43 -26.56
CA HIS A 126 -5.30 -11.32 -27.97
C HIS A 126 -6.36 -10.23 -28.25
N GLY A 127 -6.30 -9.66 -29.46
CA GLY A 127 -7.27 -8.70 -29.96
C GLY A 127 -7.17 -7.35 -29.24
N ASP A 128 -8.30 -6.87 -28.72
CA ASP A 128 -8.41 -5.52 -28.18
C ASP A 128 -7.58 -5.29 -26.91
N LYS A 129 -7.33 -6.32 -26.08
CA LYS A 129 -6.54 -6.18 -24.85
C LYS A 129 -5.11 -5.68 -25.14
N LEU A 130 -4.35 -6.42 -25.96
CA LEU A 130 -3.01 -5.99 -26.37
C LEU A 130 -3.04 -4.70 -27.19
N ARG A 131 -4.04 -4.50 -28.06
CA ARG A 131 -4.17 -3.26 -28.86
C ARG A 131 -4.31 -2.02 -27.95
N PHE A 132 -5.13 -2.09 -26.92
CA PHE A 132 -5.31 -1.01 -25.95
C PHE A 132 -4.09 -0.88 -25.00
N ALA A 133 -3.42 -1.99 -24.66
CA ALA A 133 -2.13 -1.96 -23.93
C ALA A 133 -1.03 -1.23 -24.72
N GLN A 134 -0.92 -1.51 -26.02
CA GLN A 134 -0.02 -0.80 -26.95
C GLN A 134 -0.40 0.69 -27.02
N GLU A 135 -1.68 1.04 -27.14
CA GLU A 135 -2.14 2.43 -27.15
C GLU A 135 -1.73 3.18 -25.86
N ALA A 136 -1.89 2.54 -24.70
CA ALA A 136 -1.50 3.06 -23.40
C ALA A 136 0.02 3.27 -23.29
N ALA A 137 0.83 2.27 -23.66
CA ALA A 137 2.29 2.38 -23.65
C ALA A 137 2.81 3.42 -24.66
N LEU A 138 2.16 3.56 -25.83
CA LEU A 138 2.41 4.62 -26.80
C LEU A 138 1.96 6.00 -26.31
N HIS A 139 0.95 6.08 -25.44
CA HIS A 139 0.59 7.32 -24.77
C HIS A 139 1.71 7.73 -23.80
N VAL A 140 2.18 6.82 -22.93
CA VAL A 140 3.34 7.07 -22.05
C VAL A 140 4.53 7.61 -22.86
N ALA A 141 4.93 6.92 -23.94
CA ALA A 141 6.06 7.32 -24.76
C ALA A 141 5.94 8.72 -25.38
N ARG A 142 4.71 9.15 -25.72
CA ARG A 142 4.44 10.47 -26.29
C ARG A 142 4.44 11.59 -25.23
N THR A 143 3.96 11.29 -24.04
CA THR A 143 3.76 12.26 -22.95
C THR A 143 5.05 12.53 -22.15
N LEU A 144 5.96 11.55 -22.07
CA LEU A 144 7.27 11.72 -21.45
C LEU A 144 8.12 12.78 -22.16
N ALA A 145 8.76 13.65 -21.38
CA ALA A 145 9.68 14.70 -21.83
C ALA A 145 11.08 14.12 -22.08
N ALA A 146 11.95 14.88 -22.77
CA ALA A 146 13.29 14.41 -23.16
C ALA A 146 14.21 14.05 -21.98
N GLY A 147 13.98 14.61 -20.79
CA GLY A 147 14.71 14.27 -19.56
C GLY A 147 14.18 13.04 -18.83
N ASP A 148 12.99 12.55 -19.16
CA ASP A 148 12.42 11.34 -18.58
C ASP A 148 12.98 10.08 -19.25
N ARG A 149 12.83 8.94 -18.58
CA ARG A 149 13.22 7.62 -19.07
C ARG A 149 12.05 6.66 -19.21
N GLN A 150 12.10 5.83 -20.24
CA GLN A 150 11.20 4.69 -20.41
C GLN A 150 11.98 3.43 -20.77
N ALA A 151 11.64 2.33 -20.10
CA ALA A 151 11.86 0.96 -20.59
C ALA A 151 10.52 0.33 -20.96
N VAL A 152 10.55 -0.64 -21.88
CA VAL A 152 9.41 -1.49 -22.21
C VAL A 152 9.84 -2.94 -22.11
N VAL A 153 9.14 -3.70 -21.28
CA VAL A 153 9.31 -5.15 -21.14
C VAL A 153 7.99 -5.79 -21.54
N ALA A 154 8.05 -6.85 -22.34
CA ALA A 154 6.91 -7.73 -22.57
C ALA A 154 7.20 -9.11 -21.99
N TYR A 155 6.17 -9.77 -21.47
CA TYR A 155 6.31 -11.10 -20.89
C TYR A 155 5.21 -12.05 -21.37
N ASP A 156 5.61 -13.30 -21.56
CA ASP A 156 4.76 -14.45 -21.85
C ASP A 156 5.25 -15.67 -21.03
N ASP A 157 5.56 -16.81 -21.65
CA ASP A 157 6.38 -17.86 -21.03
C ASP A 157 7.90 -17.53 -21.04
N GLN A 158 8.26 -16.42 -21.70
CA GLN A 158 9.58 -15.80 -21.78
C GLN A 158 9.46 -14.30 -21.50
N VAL A 159 10.55 -13.69 -21.02
CA VAL A 159 10.62 -12.25 -20.73
C VAL A 159 11.53 -11.56 -21.74
N GLU A 160 11.05 -10.48 -22.35
CA GLU A 160 11.76 -9.77 -23.42
C GLU A 160 11.84 -8.27 -23.14
N VAL A 161 13.06 -7.71 -23.20
CA VAL A 161 13.27 -6.25 -23.15
C VAL A 161 13.05 -5.68 -24.54
N ILE A 162 11.83 -5.22 -24.78
CA ILE A 162 11.36 -4.62 -26.05
C ILE A 162 12.03 -3.26 -26.30
N ALA A 163 12.31 -2.52 -25.22
CA ALA A 163 13.18 -1.36 -25.22
C ALA A 163 13.89 -1.21 -23.87
N GLU A 164 15.21 -1.16 -23.88
CA GLU A 164 16.03 -0.82 -22.70
C GLU A 164 15.74 0.61 -22.21
N SER A 165 15.97 0.87 -20.91
CA SER A 165 15.71 2.18 -20.31
C SER A 165 16.54 3.30 -20.95
N ALA A 166 15.88 4.11 -21.78
CA ALA A 166 16.47 5.21 -22.53
C ALA A 166 15.79 6.55 -22.20
N GLN A 167 16.52 7.66 -22.37
CA GLN A 167 15.93 8.99 -22.32
C GLN A 167 14.96 9.21 -23.47
N MET A 168 13.85 9.89 -23.24
CA MET A 168 12.78 10.05 -24.23
C MET A 168 13.00 11.22 -25.20
N ASP A 169 14.20 11.25 -25.80
CA ASP A 169 14.52 12.10 -26.96
C ASP A 169 13.69 11.70 -28.20
N ALA A 170 13.73 12.51 -29.26
CA ALA A 170 12.93 12.28 -30.47
C ALA A 170 13.26 10.98 -31.22
N GLY A 171 14.52 10.54 -31.21
CA GLY A 171 14.97 9.30 -31.84
C GLY A 171 14.62 8.08 -30.99
N SER A 172 14.87 8.15 -29.69
CA SER A 172 14.56 7.09 -28.73
C SER A 172 13.05 6.86 -28.60
N ARG A 173 12.25 7.93 -28.51
CA ARG A 173 10.78 7.86 -28.56
C ARG A 173 10.27 7.15 -29.82
N ARG A 174 10.89 7.40 -30.98
CA ARG A 174 10.51 6.72 -32.23
C ARG A 174 10.78 5.22 -32.15
N ARG A 175 11.99 4.81 -31.77
CA ARG A 175 12.36 3.39 -31.63
C ARG A 175 11.45 2.65 -30.64
N VAL A 176 11.21 3.23 -29.46
CA VAL A 176 10.28 2.69 -28.45
C VAL A 176 8.87 2.54 -29.04
N SER A 177 8.39 3.54 -29.78
CA SER A 177 7.05 3.50 -30.40
C SER A 177 6.94 2.47 -31.54
N GLU A 178 8.02 2.22 -32.27
CA GLU A 178 8.07 1.17 -33.30
C GLU A 178 8.06 -0.21 -32.65
N ALA A 179 8.87 -0.42 -31.61
CA ALA A 179 8.94 -1.68 -30.86
C ALA A 179 7.62 -2.04 -30.16
N ILE A 180 6.92 -1.07 -29.53
CA ILE A 180 5.60 -1.32 -28.93
C ILE A 180 4.58 -1.79 -29.98
N ARG A 181 4.56 -1.17 -31.17
CA ARG A 181 3.62 -1.55 -32.26
C ARG A 181 3.91 -2.94 -32.83
N ALA A 182 5.13 -3.43 -32.71
CA ALA A 182 5.53 -4.76 -33.16
C ALA A 182 5.12 -5.88 -32.19
N LEU A 183 4.57 -5.57 -31.00
CA LEU A 183 4.06 -6.58 -30.08
C LEU A 183 2.90 -7.36 -30.67
N PHE A 184 2.95 -8.68 -30.49
CA PHE A 184 1.91 -9.66 -30.84
C PHE A 184 1.73 -10.64 -29.68
N PRO A 185 0.54 -11.25 -29.51
CA PRO A 185 0.28 -12.17 -28.41
C PRO A 185 0.98 -13.53 -28.63
N ARG A 186 1.52 -14.12 -27.57
CA ARG A 186 2.28 -15.37 -27.56
C ARG A 186 2.24 -16.00 -26.15
N GLY A 187 2.25 -17.33 -26.06
CA GLY A 187 2.71 -18.03 -24.84
C GLY A 187 1.79 -17.97 -23.60
N CYS A 188 2.37 -18.32 -22.46
CA CYS A 188 1.73 -18.33 -21.13
C CYS A 188 2.05 -17.03 -20.35
N THR A 189 2.04 -17.06 -19.01
CA THR A 189 2.18 -15.86 -18.16
C THR A 189 3.20 -16.07 -17.02
N ASP A 190 4.42 -15.56 -17.19
CA ASP A 190 5.48 -15.43 -16.17
C ASP A 190 5.50 -13.98 -15.62
N LEU A 191 4.54 -13.70 -14.74
CA LEU A 191 4.37 -12.38 -14.11
C LEU A 191 5.60 -11.98 -13.29
N HIS A 192 6.19 -12.94 -12.55
CA HIS A 192 7.37 -12.69 -11.72
C HIS A 192 8.56 -12.26 -12.55
N GLY A 193 8.90 -13.01 -13.60
CA GLY A 193 9.99 -12.67 -14.50
C GLY A 193 9.78 -11.33 -15.20
N GLY A 194 8.56 -11.08 -15.70
CA GLY A 194 8.19 -9.82 -16.35
C GLY A 194 8.37 -8.61 -15.44
N TRP A 195 7.78 -8.66 -14.24
CA TRP A 195 7.91 -7.61 -13.23
C TRP A 195 9.36 -7.43 -12.77
N LEU A 196 10.09 -8.50 -12.49
CA LEU A 196 11.48 -8.44 -12.04
C LEU A 196 12.40 -7.80 -13.09
N CYS A 197 12.20 -8.10 -14.37
CA CYS A 197 12.94 -7.45 -15.46
C CYS A 197 12.62 -5.95 -15.56
N GLY A 198 11.34 -5.56 -15.46
CA GLY A 198 10.95 -4.15 -15.38
C GLY A 198 11.54 -3.43 -14.17
N ALA A 199 11.55 -4.09 -13.01
CA ALA A 199 12.17 -3.61 -11.79
C ALA A 199 13.69 -3.37 -11.95
N GLN A 200 14.40 -4.25 -12.66
CA GLN A 200 15.82 -4.07 -12.99
C GLN A 200 16.04 -2.87 -13.90
N GLN A 201 15.24 -2.73 -14.97
CA GLN A 201 15.33 -1.60 -15.92
C GLN A 201 15.08 -0.24 -15.25
N ALA A 202 14.12 -0.17 -14.32
CA ALA A 202 13.87 1.04 -13.53
C ALA A 202 14.97 1.28 -12.48
N SER A 203 15.38 0.24 -11.73
CA SER A 203 16.39 0.35 -10.66
C SER A 203 17.75 0.85 -11.16
N ALA A 204 18.11 0.57 -12.41
CA ALA A 204 19.37 1.00 -13.02
C ALA A 204 19.55 2.53 -13.11
N TRP A 205 18.46 3.30 -12.97
CA TRP A 205 18.44 4.75 -13.17
C TRP A 205 17.82 5.55 -12.01
N VAL A 206 17.80 4.96 -10.79
CA VAL A 206 17.41 5.71 -9.58
C VAL A 206 18.51 6.69 -9.18
N ASP A 207 18.15 7.97 -9.15
CA ASP A 207 19.05 9.09 -8.83
C ASP A 207 18.63 9.88 -7.56
N GLY A 208 17.51 9.50 -6.93
CA GLY A 208 16.94 10.21 -5.79
C GLY A 208 16.29 11.56 -6.13
N ALA A 209 16.25 11.97 -7.40
CA ALA A 209 15.58 13.18 -7.89
C ALA A 209 14.32 12.86 -8.73
N SER A 210 14.36 11.76 -9.47
CA SER A 210 13.24 11.22 -10.25
C SER A 210 12.12 10.62 -9.40
N VAL A 211 10.97 10.42 -10.03
CA VAL A 211 9.93 9.46 -9.63
C VAL A 211 10.13 8.20 -10.47
N SER A 212 10.46 7.08 -9.83
CA SER A 212 10.69 5.80 -10.52
C SER A 212 9.52 4.84 -10.26
N ARG A 213 9.01 4.20 -11.33
CA ARG A 213 7.80 3.35 -11.24
C ARG A 213 7.86 2.18 -12.23
N VAL A 214 7.48 0.99 -11.77
CA VAL A 214 7.07 -0.12 -12.62
C VAL A 214 5.56 -0.05 -12.82
N LEU A 215 5.12 -0.04 -14.08
CA LEU A 215 3.71 -0.11 -14.48
C LEU A 215 3.45 -1.53 -15.01
N LEU A 216 2.87 -2.40 -14.18
CA LEU A 216 2.65 -3.82 -14.48
C LEU A 216 1.21 -4.05 -14.96
N LEU A 217 1.04 -4.34 -16.25
CA LEU A 217 -0.24 -4.73 -16.84
C LEU A 217 -0.29 -6.26 -16.99
N SER A 218 -1.30 -6.89 -16.38
CA SER A 218 -1.54 -8.34 -16.42
C SER A 218 -3.01 -8.65 -16.66
N ASP A 219 -3.32 -9.69 -17.45
CA ASP A 219 -4.69 -10.14 -17.64
C ASP A 219 -4.96 -11.57 -17.16
N GLY A 220 -3.92 -12.40 -17.05
CA GLY A 220 -3.99 -13.78 -16.58
C GLY A 220 -3.38 -14.03 -15.18
N LEU A 221 -3.56 -15.26 -14.70
CA LEU A 221 -2.92 -15.75 -13.48
C LEU A 221 -1.40 -15.85 -13.66
N ALA A 222 -0.64 -15.58 -12.59
CA ALA A 222 0.77 -15.95 -12.53
C ALA A 222 0.86 -17.49 -12.54
N ASN A 223 1.24 -18.05 -13.68
CA ASN A 223 1.26 -19.50 -13.93
C ASN A 223 2.69 -20.08 -14.00
N ARG A 224 3.70 -19.20 -14.00
CA ARG A 224 5.13 -19.52 -13.93
C ARG A 224 5.85 -18.51 -13.04
N GLY A 225 7.06 -18.89 -12.62
CA GLY A 225 7.88 -18.12 -11.70
C GLY A 225 7.41 -18.28 -10.25
N ASP A 226 7.74 -17.30 -9.42
CA ASP A 226 7.15 -17.16 -8.09
C ASP A 226 5.71 -16.66 -8.21
N THR A 227 4.77 -17.39 -7.61
CA THR A 227 3.32 -17.09 -7.69
C THR A 227 2.72 -16.79 -6.32
N ASP A 228 3.54 -16.79 -5.26
CA ASP A 228 3.09 -16.47 -3.89
C ASP A 228 2.86 -14.97 -3.72
N PRO A 229 1.64 -14.52 -3.36
CA PRO A 229 1.33 -13.11 -3.16
C PRO A 229 2.23 -12.43 -2.12
N GLU A 230 2.57 -13.11 -1.03
CA GLU A 230 3.41 -12.53 0.04
C GLU A 230 4.86 -12.35 -0.42
N SER A 231 5.46 -13.36 -1.06
CA SER A 231 6.82 -13.27 -1.62
C SER A 231 6.94 -12.16 -2.67
N LEU A 232 5.99 -12.06 -3.61
CA LEU A 232 5.99 -11.01 -4.63
C LEU A 232 5.78 -9.62 -4.03
N ALA A 233 4.87 -9.49 -3.05
CA ALA A 233 4.64 -8.23 -2.37
C ALA A 233 5.85 -7.80 -1.52
N PHE A 234 6.56 -8.73 -0.89
CA PHE A 234 7.81 -8.44 -0.17
C PHE A 234 8.95 -8.02 -1.12
N GLN A 235 9.05 -8.65 -2.30
CA GLN A 235 9.98 -8.21 -3.34
C GLN A 235 9.65 -6.78 -3.84
N ALA A 236 8.36 -6.45 -3.98
CA ALA A 236 7.89 -5.11 -4.31
C ALA A 236 8.17 -4.09 -3.20
N GLU A 237 8.04 -4.47 -1.92
CA GLU A 237 8.44 -3.65 -0.77
C GLU A 237 9.91 -3.25 -0.84
N GLY A 238 10.80 -4.24 -0.99
CA GLY A 238 12.24 -3.99 -1.11
C GLY A 238 12.61 -3.15 -2.34
N LEU A 239 11.82 -3.22 -3.42
CA LEU A 239 11.97 -2.35 -4.58
C LEU A 239 11.55 -0.90 -4.28
N ALA A 240 10.45 -0.71 -3.57
CA ALA A 240 9.96 0.60 -3.13
C ALA A 240 10.86 1.25 -2.07
N GLU A 241 11.51 0.46 -1.21
CA GLU A 241 12.59 0.93 -0.31
C GLU A 241 13.82 1.45 -1.09
N ARG A 242 14.12 0.86 -2.24
CA ARG A 242 15.15 1.35 -3.18
C ARG A 242 14.69 2.53 -4.05
N GLY A 243 13.49 3.05 -3.84
CA GLY A 243 12.97 4.25 -4.52
C GLY A 243 12.28 3.99 -5.86
N VAL A 244 11.89 2.74 -6.17
CA VAL A 244 11.10 2.39 -7.36
C VAL A 244 9.74 1.83 -6.91
N GLY A 245 8.65 2.55 -7.16
CA GLY A 245 7.31 2.05 -6.87
C GLY A 245 6.84 0.97 -7.85
N THR A 246 5.80 0.22 -7.50
CA THR A 246 5.07 -0.67 -8.43
C THR A 246 3.58 -0.34 -8.42
N SER A 247 3.01 -0.01 -9.57
CA SER A 247 1.57 0.09 -9.77
C SER A 247 1.11 -1.04 -10.71
N THR A 248 -0.05 -1.63 -10.41
CA THR A 248 -0.54 -2.85 -11.06
C THR A 248 -1.90 -2.63 -11.71
N PHE A 249 -2.09 -3.21 -12.89
CA PHE A 249 -3.29 -3.05 -13.70
C PHE A 249 -3.79 -4.44 -14.10
N GLY A 250 -4.87 -4.90 -13.45
CA GLY A 250 -5.50 -6.18 -13.71
C GLY A 250 -6.62 -6.06 -14.74
N VAL A 251 -6.51 -6.71 -15.89
CA VAL A 251 -7.47 -6.62 -17.01
C VAL A 251 -8.39 -7.85 -17.05
N GLY A 252 -9.69 -7.64 -17.20
CA GLY A 252 -10.64 -8.74 -17.34
C GLY A 252 -10.80 -9.57 -16.06
N LEU A 253 -11.10 -10.86 -16.18
CA LEU A 253 -11.47 -11.70 -15.03
C LEU A 253 -10.41 -12.73 -14.64
N ASP A 254 -9.32 -12.86 -15.40
CA ASP A 254 -8.44 -14.03 -15.32
C ASP A 254 -7.17 -13.80 -14.47
N PHE A 255 -6.95 -12.59 -13.93
CA PHE A 255 -5.80 -12.25 -13.07
C PHE A 255 -6.05 -12.53 -11.58
N ASN A 256 -5.00 -12.56 -10.74
CA ASN A 256 -5.13 -12.64 -9.27
C ASN A 256 -5.10 -11.23 -8.65
N GLU A 257 -6.24 -10.74 -8.16
CA GLU A 257 -6.35 -9.39 -7.59
C GLU A 257 -5.64 -9.23 -6.24
N HIS A 258 -5.67 -10.23 -5.35
CA HIS A 258 -4.96 -10.13 -4.08
C HIS A 258 -3.44 -10.03 -4.28
N LEU A 259 -2.90 -10.74 -5.28
CA LEU A 259 -1.49 -10.65 -5.69
C LEU A 259 -1.17 -9.25 -6.22
N LEU A 260 -1.95 -8.74 -7.20
CA LEU A 260 -1.70 -7.42 -7.78
C LEU A 260 -1.89 -6.28 -6.77
N ALA A 261 -2.87 -6.37 -5.86
CA ALA A 261 -3.12 -5.41 -4.80
C ALA A 261 -2.02 -5.42 -3.74
N ALA A 262 -1.57 -6.61 -3.29
CA ALA A 262 -0.47 -6.73 -2.33
C ALA A 262 0.85 -6.19 -2.91
N MET A 263 1.16 -6.48 -4.18
CA MET A 263 2.31 -5.90 -4.88
C MET A 263 2.21 -4.37 -5.01
N ALA A 264 1.03 -3.81 -5.25
CA ALA A 264 0.84 -2.36 -5.33
C ALA A 264 0.97 -1.67 -3.96
N ASP A 265 0.34 -2.23 -2.92
CA ASP A 265 0.34 -1.65 -1.57
C ASP A 265 1.76 -1.66 -0.98
N ARG A 266 2.43 -2.82 -0.96
CA ARG A 266 3.82 -2.91 -0.49
C ARG A 266 4.79 -2.20 -1.45
N GLY A 267 4.51 -2.23 -2.74
CA GLY A 267 5.24 -1.48 -3.77
C GLY A 267 4.99 0.03 -3.78
N ARG A 268 4.22 0.59 -2.82
CA ARG A 268 3.90 2.02 -2.68
C ARG A 268 3.30 2.68 -3.94
N GLY A 269 2.62 1.91 -4.77
CA GLY A 269 1.91 2.38 -5.96
C GLY A 269 0.39 2.35 -5.76
N ARG A 270 -0.30 1.86 -6.80
CA ARG A 270 -1.76 1.69 -6.85
C ARG A 270 -2.14 0.43 -7.64
N PHE A 271 -3.17 -0.26 -7.19
CA PHE A 271 -3.86 -1.31 -7.95
C PHE A 271 -5.06 -0.74 -8.70
N TYR A 272 -5.23 -1.18 -9.94
CA TYR A 272 -6.35 -0.84 -10.82
C TYR A 272 -7.00 -2.11 -11.38
N PHE A 273 -8.28 -2.30 -11.10
CA PHE A 273 -9.12 -3.27 -11.80
C PHE A 273 -9.70 -2.66 -13.08
N ILE A 274 -9.51 -3.34 -14.22
CA ILE A 274 -9.94 -2.91 -15.55
C ILE A 274 -10.88 -3.95 -16.15
N GLU A 275 -12.17 -3.83 -15.82
CA GLU A 275 -13.21 -4.76 -16.29
C GLU A 275 -13.33 -4.81 -17.83
N HIS A 276 -13.19 -3.66 -18.50
CA HIS A 276 -13.32 -3.54 -19.95
C HIS A 276 -12.02 -3.03 -20.58
N PRO A 277 -11.40 -3.74 -21.54
CA PRO A 277 -10.10 -3.38 -22.12
C PRO A 277 -10.03 -1.96 -22.71
N ALA A 278 -11.15 -1.41 -23.18
CA ALA A 278 -11.23 -0.03 -23.68
C ALA A 278 -10.88 1.05 -22.63
N ARG A 279 -10.90 0.70 -21.33
CA ARG A 279 -10.51 1.58 -20.22
C ARG A 279 -8.99 1.61 -19.96
N ILE A 280 -8.20 0.66 -20.50
CA ILE A 280 -6.74 0.59 -20.28
C ILE A 280 -6.05 1.93 -20.60
N PRO A 281 -6.28 2.59 -21.76
CA PRO A 281 -5.60 3.84 -22.09
C PRO A 281 -6.00 5.02 -21.20
N GLU A 282 -7.23 5.02 -20.66
CA GLU A 282 -7.72 6.05 -19.73
C GLU A 282 -7.07 5.91 -18.36
N ILE A 283 -7.03 4.69 -17.83
CA ILE A 283 -6.47 4.40 -16.51
C ILE A 283 -4.93 4.61 -16.49
N PHE A 284 -4.24 4.27 -17.59
CA PHE A 284 -2.82 4.62 -17.76
C PHE A 284 -2.60 6.13 -17.86
N ARG A 285 -3.50 6.88 -18.52
CA ARG A 285 -3.46 8.36 -18.54
C ARG A 285 -3.63 8.94 -17.14
N GLN A 286 -4.47 8.34 -16.30
CA GLN A 286 -4.67 8.76 -14.92
C GLN A 286 -3.40 8.56 -14.07
N GLU A 287 -2.86 7.34 -13.97
CA GLU A 287 -1.62 7.06 -13.20
C GLU A 287 -0.46 7.92 -13.69
N LEU A 288 -0.32 8.10 -15.01
CA LEU A 288 0.71 8.98 -15.57
C LEU A 288 0.50 10.45 -15.20
N GLY A 289 -0.73 10.95 -15.25
CA GLY A 289 -1.08 12.31 -14.84
C GLY A 289 -0.80 12.57 -13.36
N GLU A 290 -1.04 11.58 -12.51
CA GLU A 290 -0.72 11.61 -11.08
C GLU A 290 0.81 11.65 -10.87
N MET A 291 1.58 10.76 -11.49
CA MET A 291 3.05 10.80 -11.44
C MET A 291 3.65 12.12 -11.95
N LEU A 292 3.08 12.69 -13.01
CA LEU A 292 3.50 13.99 -13.57
C LEU A 292 3.19 15.18 -12.64
N SER A 293 2.32 15.00 -11.64
CA SER A 293 1.92 16.05 -10.69
C SER A 293 2.32 15.76 -9.24
N VAL A 294 3.27 14.84 -9.02
CA VAL A 294 3.92 14.61 -7.72
C VAL A 294 4.63 15.89 -7.25
N VAL A 295 4.36 16.29 -6.00
CA VAL A 295 4.97 17.47 -5.34
C VAL A 295 5.89 17.07 -4.17
N ALA A 296 5.62 15.93 -3.53
CA ALA A 296 6.44 15.41 -2.45
C ALA A 296 6.69 13.90 -2.60
N ARG A 297 7.91 13.47 -2.26
CA ARG A 297 8.43 12.11 -2.43
C ARG A 297 8.99 11.59 -1.10
N SER A 298 9.15 10.27 -0.98
CA SER A 298 9.60 9.61 0.26
C SER A 298 8.78 10.04 1.49
N VAL A 299 7.48 10.19 1.30
CA VAL A 299 6.52 10.69 2.29
C VAL A 299 6.30 9.61 3.34
N VAL A 300 6.48 9.96 4.62
CA VAL A 300 6.34 9.05 5.77
C VAL A 300 5.60 9.77 6.89
N VAL A 301 4.58 9.12 7.47
CA VAL A 301 3.96 9.55 8.73
C VAL A 301 4.48 8.64 9.85
N ARG A 302 5.06 9.25 10.89
CA ARG A 302 5.41 8.57 12.15
C ARG A 302 4.40 8.95 13.22
N VAL A 303 3.86 7.97 13.91
CA VAL A 303 2.91 8.14 15.03
C VAL A 303 3.60 7.69 16.30
N GLU A 304 3.89 8.62 17.21
CA GLU A 304 4.49 8.38 18.52
C GLU A 304 3.38 8.32 19.58
N HIS A 305 3.41 7.31 20.44
CA HIS A 305 2.42 7.14 21.51
C HIS A 305 3.07 6.55 22.79
N PRO A 306 2.51 6.81 23.98
CA PRO A 306 2.93 6.13 25.21
C PRO A 306 2.69 4.62 25.12
N ARG A 307 3.52 3.83 25.80
CA ARG A 307 3.55 2.36 25.67
C ARG A 307 2.30 1.70 26.25
N GLU A 308 1.65 2.38 27.19
CA GLU A 308 0.39 2.02 27.82
C GLU A 308 -0.83 2.27 26.92
N VAL A 309 -0.74 3.12 25.90
CA VAL A 309 -1.79 3.30 24.89
C VAL A 309 -1.55 2.33 23.75
N HIS A 310 -2.53 1.48 23.44
CA HIS A 310 -2.48 0.67 22.22
C HIS A 310 -2.96 1.52 21.04
N VAL A 311 -2.20 1.54 19.94
CA VAL A 311 -2.55 2.25 18.71
C VAL A 311 -2.45 1.27 17.54
N GLU A 312 -3.46 1.29 16.69
CA GLU A 312 -3.62 0.43 15.51
C GLU A 312 -3.95 1.30 14.30
N LEU A 313 -3.27 1.07 13.17
CA LEU A 313 -3.58 1.74 11.90
C LEU A 313 -4.65 0.94 11.14
N LEU A 314 -5.76 1.60 10.80
CA LEU A 314 -6.86 1.01 10.04
C LEU A 314 -6.58 1.05 8.52
N GLY A 315 -7.29 0.22 7.76
CA GLY A 315 -7.27 0.25 6.29
C GLY A 315 -6.20 -0.60 5.59
N GLY A 316 -5.43 -1.39 6.34
CA GLY A 316 -4.49 -2.38 5.78
C GLY A 316 -3.28 -1.77 5.07
N ILE A 317 -2.99 -0.49 5.31
CA ILE A 317 -1.82 0.20 4.73
C ILE A 317 -0.54 -0.42 5.32
N PRO A 318 0.44 -0.87 4.51
CA PRO A 318 1.70 -1.40 5.02
C PRO A 318 2.42 -0.41 5.92
N HIS A 319 2.79 -0.86 7.11
CA HIS A 319 3.40 -0.02 8.15
C HIS A 319 4.32 -0.85 9.07
N GLN A 320 5.27 -0.17 9.71
CA GLN A 320 6.20 -0.77 10.66
C GLN A 320 5.79 -0.39 12.09
N VAL A 321 5.62 -1.38 12.97
CA VAL A 321 5.27 -1.17 14.39
C VAL A 321 6.50 -1.39 15.27
N GLN A 322 6.76 -0.45 16.16
CA GLN A 322 7.77 -0.51 17.22
C GLN A 322 7.15 -0.09 18.56
N PRO A 323 7.73 -0.45 19.73
CA PRO A 323 7.14 -0.11 21.03
C PRO A 323 7.02 1.40 21.29
N GLY A 324 5.81 1.94 21.10
CA GLY A 324 5.51 3.37 21.22
C GLY A 324 5.64 4.18 19.91
N MET A 325 5.83 3.52 18.75
CA MET A 325 5.96 4.20 17.47
C MET A 325 5.45 3.35 16.29
N ILE A 326 4.57 3.92 15.47
CA ILE A 326 4.17 3.36 14.17
C ILE A 326 4.79 4.22 13.06
N THR A 327 5.36 3.59 12.02
CA THR A 327 5.89 4.28 10.84
C THR A 327 5.13 3.83 9.59
N VAL A 328 4.46 4.78 8.93
CA VAL A 328 3.59 4.55 7.77
C VAL A 328 4.23 5.20 6.53
N PRO A 329 4.92 4.43 5.67
CA PRO A 329 5.45 4.94 4.41
C PRO A 329 4.32 5.17 3.40
N LEU A 330 4.04 6.43 3.07
CA LEU A 330 3.03 6.82 2.09
C LEU A 330 3.56 6.91 0.65
N GLY A 331 4.89 6.90 0.48
CA GLY A 331 5.53 6.94 -0.84
C GLY A 331 5.57 8.36 -1.40
N GLU A 332 4.57 8.74 -2.18
CA GLU A 332 4.48 10.02 -2.89
C GLU A 332 3.15 10.71 -2.62
N LEU A 333 3.13 12.03 -2.78
CA LEU A 333 1.94 12.88 -2.73
C LEU A 333 1.82 13.71 -4.02
N VAL A 334 0.60 13.73 -4.56
CA VAL A 334 0.23 14.45 -5.79
C VAL A 334 -0.32 15.85 -5.47
N SER A 335 -0.12 16.82 -6.36
CA SER A 335 -0.64 18.21 -6.25
C SER A 335 -2.15 18.24 -5.96
N GLY A 336 -2.53 18.77 -4.80
CA GLY A 336 -3.91 18.84 -4.31
C GLY A 336 -4.49 17.52 -3.79
N GLU A 337 -3.66 16.50 -3.54
CA GLU A 337 -4.07 15.25 -2.90
C GLU A 337 -4.35 15.44 -1.41
N LEU A 338 -5.46 14.88 -0.94
CA LEU A 338 -5.77 14.66 0.47
C LEU A 338 -5.78 13.15 0.74
N ARG A 339 -4.89 12.72 1.65
CA ARG A 339 -4.79 11.34 2.11
C ARG A 339 -5.11 11.28 3.60
N GLU A 340 -6.18 10.57 3.95
CA GLU A 340 -6.64 10.41 5.33
C GLU A 340 -6.19 9.06 5.89
N LEU A 341 -5.54 9.06 7.05
CA LEU A 341 -5.21 7.85 7.81
C LEU A 341 -6.06 7.80 9.06
N TYR A 342 -6.57 6.62 9.43
CA TYR A 342 -7.38 6.43 10.64
C TYR A 342 -6.68 5.49 11.60
N LEU A 343 -6.61 5.90 12.86
CA LEU A 343 -6.05 5.11 13.95
C LEU A 343 -7.15 4.75 14.95
N ARG A 344 -7.15 3.51 15.44
CA ARG A 344 -7.83 3.14 16.68
C ARG A 344 -6.84 3.26 17.83
N ALA A 345 -7.20 4.04 18.85
CA ALA A 345 -6.41 4.22 20.06
C ALA A 345 -7.19 3.69 21.27
N SER A 346 -6.75 2.58 21.85
CA SER A 346 -7.32 2.00 23.07
C SER A 346 -6.53 2.54 24.27
N VAL A 347 -7.10 3.54 24.95
CA VAL A 347 -6.47 4.27 26.05
C VAL A 347 -6.88 3.63 27.39
N PRO A 348 -5.94 3.21 28.25
CA PRO A 348 -6.26 2.60 29.55
C PRO A 348 -6.86 3.62 30.54
N PRO A 349 -7.48 3.17 31.65
CA PRO A 349 -7.91 4.05 32.73
C PRO A 349 -6.75 4.87 33.32
N GLY A 350 -7.08 6.02 33.91
CA GLY A 350 -6.09 7.00 34.36
C GLY A 350 -6.68 8.08 35.26
N THR A 351 -5.83 8.99 35.74
CA THR A 351 -6.24 10.03 36.71
C THR A 351 -7.11 11.11 36.06
N PRO A 352 -8.32 11.42 36.58
CA PRO A 352 -9.15 12.50 36.08
C PRO A 352 -8.38 13.83 35.94
N GLY A 353 -8.57 14.52 34.82
CA GLY A 353 -7.89 15.78 34.47
C GLY A 353 -6.47 15.62 33.93
N ALA A 354 -5.83 14.46 34.07
CA ALA A 354 -4.56 14.17 33.41
C ALA A 354 -4.76 14.05 31.88
N ARG A 355 -3.67 14.14 31.11
CA ARG A 355 -3.69 14.12 29.64
C ARG A 355 -2.68 13.15 29.07
N VAL A 356 -3.03 12.59 27.92
CA VAL A 356 -2.17 11.72 27.11
C VAL A 356 -2.19 12.17 25.66
N GLU A 357 -1.04 12.10 24.98
CA GLU A 357 -0.88 12.60 23.61
C GLU A 357 -0.50 11.46 22.67
N VAL A 358 -1.17 11.39 21.51
CA VAL A 358 -0.70 10.62 20.35
C VAL A 358 -0.20 11.64 19.34
N ARG A 359 1.10 11.65 19.08
CA ARG A 359 1.77 12.64 18.23
C ARG A 359 1.98 12.07 16.84
N ALA A 360 1.84 12.90 15.80
CA ALA A 360 2.11 12.51 14.44
C ALA A 360 3.10 13.48 13.79
N VAL A 361 4.08 12.92 13.07
CA VAL A 361 5.14 13.63 12.37
C VAL A 361 5.14 13.18 10.91
N LEU A 362 4.83 14.11 10.01
CA LEU A 362 4.95 13.93 8.56
C LEU A 362 6.34 14.37 8.15
N ALA A 363 7.08 13.52 7.42
CA ALA A 363 8.36 13.84 6.81
C ALA A 363 8.32 13.53 5.31
N PHE A 364 8.91 14.38 4.48
CA PHE A 364 8.94 14.20 3.02
C PHE A 364 10.13 14.92 2.37
N GLN A 365 10.41 14.60 1.11
CA GLN A 365 11.33 15.30 0.22
C GLN A 365 10.56 16.09 -0.83
N ALA A 366 10.84 17.38 -0.97
CA ALA A 366 10.19 18.24 -1.96
C ALA A 366 10.71 17.97 -3.38
N VAL A 367 9.85 18.15 -4.39
CA VAL A 367 10.28 18.18 -5.79
C VAL A 367 11.03 19.49 -6.08
N GLY A 368 12.29 19.38 -6.49
CA GLY A 368 13.23 20.52 -6.58
C GLY A 368 14.32 20.52 -5.50
N GLY A 369 14.19 19.67 -4.47
CA GLY A 369 15.19 19.47 -3.43
C GLY A 369 14.80 20.09 -2.08
N GLY A 370 15.46 19.62 -1.02
CA GLY A 370 15.06 19.89 0.36
C GLY A 370 14.05 18.87 0.89
N GLY A 371 13.72 18.99 2.18
CA GLY A 371 12.73 18.15 2.85
C GLY A 371 11.96 18.94 3.88
N GLY A 372 10.69 18.58 4.05
CA GLY A 372 9.79 19.16 5.03
C GLY A 372 9.51 18.21 6.19
N GLU A 373 9.26 18.77 7.37
CA GLU A 373 8.75 18.03 8.52
C GLU A 373 7.65 18.83 9.22
N CYS A 374 6.48 18.21 9.39
CA CYS A 374 5.27 18.84 9.93
C CYS A 374 4.75 17.99 11.09
N ARG A 375 4.26 18.61 12.16
CA ARG A 375 3.90 17.91 13.40
C ARG A 375 2.49 18.29 13.87
N THR A 376 1.76 17.29 14.34
CA THR A 376 0.45 17.46 15.00
C THR A 376 0.31 16.49 16.17
N LYS A 377 -0.79 16.58 16.92
CA LYS A 377 -1.12 15.63 17.99
C LYS A 377 -2.62 15.54 18.23
N ALA A 378 -3.10 14.33 18.51
CA ALA A 378 -4.35 14.13 19.24
C ALA A 378 -4.05 14.15 20.74
N VAL A 379 -4.97 14.71 21.54
CA VAL A 379 -4.83 14.82 22.99
C VAL A 379 -6.10 14.29 23.64
N PHE A 380 -5.95 13.29 24.50
CA PHE A 380 -7.02 12.75 25.31
C PHE A 380 -6.88 13.23 26.75
N THR A 381 -8.00 13.55 27.40
CA THR A 381 -8.08 13.93 28.81
C THR A 381 -8.92 12.89 29.54
N TRP A 382 -8.42 12.35 30.65
CA TRP A 382 -9.20 11.42 31.47
C TRP A 382 -10.31 12.16 32.21
N ALA A 383 -11.54 11.65 32.14
CA ALA A 383 -12.72 12.25 32.74
C ALA A 383 -13.62 11.17 33.38
N PRO A 384 -14.56 11.55 34.28
CA PRO A 384 -15.60 10.65 34.78
C PRO A 384 -16.43 9.99 33.68
N ALA A 385 -17.00 8.84 34.01
CA ALA A 385 -17.83 8.02 33.12
C ALA A 385 -18.97 8.82 32.46
N ASP A 386 -19.75 9.52 33.29
CA ASP A 386 -20.93 10.30 32.90
C ASP A 386 -20.57 11.54 32.06
N GLU A 387 -19.35 12.09 32.22
CA GLU A 387 -18.83 13.16 31.37
C GLU A 387 -18.43 12.59 29.99
N CYS A 388 -17.77 11.43 29.95
CA CYS A 388 -17.38 10.74 28.72
C CYS A 388 -18.57 10.26 27.87
N GLU A 389 -19.68 9.90 28.53
CA GLU A 389 -20.94 9.46 27.91
C GLU A 389 -21.73 10.65 27.34
N ARG A 390 -21.71 11.81 28.02
CA ARG A 390 -22.38 13.04 27.55
C ARG A 390 -21.54 13.86 26.56
N ALA A 391 -20.26 13.56 26.42
CA ALA A 391 -19.35 14.29 25.53
C ALA A 391 -19.78 14.17 24.05
N PRO A 392 -19.87 15.28 23.30
CA PRO A 392 -20.23 15.26 21.89
C PRO A 392 -19.20 14.44 21.09
N ARG A 393 -19.68 13.74 20.06
CA ARG A 393 -18.87 12.91 19.18
C ARG A 393 -18.77 13.53 17.79
N GLU A 394 -17.55 13.64 17.27
CA GLU A 394 -17.31 14.04 15.89
C GLU A 394 -17.66 12.86 14.96
N GLN A 395 -18.92 12.84 14.53
CA GLN A 395 -19.48 11.72 13.76
C GLN A 395 -18.77 11.54 12.41
N ARG A 396 -18.20 12.58 11.81
CA ARG A 396 -17.41 12.45 10.57
C ARG A 396 -16.22 11.51 10.75
N VAL A 397 -15.49 11.65 11.86
CA VAL A 397 -14.32 10.82 12.17
C VAL A 397 -14.74 9.38 12.50
N ARG A 398 -15.84 9.19 13.23
CA ARG A 398 -16.40 7.85 13.53
C ARG A 398 -16.83 7.12 12.25
N GLN A 399 -17.63 7.77 11.42
CA GLN A 399 -18.14 7.20 10.16
C GLN A 399 -17.01 6.86 9.19
N ALA A 400 -16.00 7.73 9.10
CA ALA A 400 -14.85 7.50 8.24
C ALA A 400 -13.95 6.35 8.73
N ALA A 401 -13.65 6.28 10.04
CA ALA A 401 -12.91 5.17 10.62
C ALA A 401 -13.66 3.83 10.47
N ALA A 402 -14.99 3.84 10.68
CA ALA A 402 -15.84 2.67 10.46
C ALA A 402 -15.82 2.22 8.99
N GLU A 403 -15.94 3.13 8.03
CA GLU A 403 -15.88 2.78 6.60
C GLU A 403 -14.54 2.16 6.20
N VAL A 404 -13.41 2.71 6.68
CA VAL A 404 -12.07 2.19 6.39
C VAL A 404 -11.83 0.81 7.01
N ASP A 405 -12.28 0.61 8.25
CA ASP A 405 -12.15 -0.66 8.96
C ASP A 405 -13.04 -1.76 8.37
N LEU A 406 -14.29 -1.42 8.04
CA LEU A 406 -15.24 -2.33 7.42
C LEU A 406 -14.85 -2.68 5.98
N ALA A 407 -14.25 -1.75 5.23
CA ALA A 407 -13.71 -2.04 3.90
C ALA A 407 -12.53 -3.03 3.97
N LEU A 408 -11.63 -2.89 4.94
CA LEU A 408 -10.58 -3.88 5.19
C LEU A 408 -11.17 -5.24 5.56
N ALA A 409 -12.15 -5.27 6.47
CA ALA A 409 -12.79 -6.52 6.89
C ALA A 409 -13.49 -7.25 5.73
N ALA A 410 -14.12 -6.50 4.81
CA ALA A 410 -14.74 -7.04 3.61
C ALA A 410 -13.70 -7.57 2.60
N ASP A 411 -12.55 -6.91 2.45
CA ASP A 411 -11.42 -7.36 1.61
C ASP A 411 -10.84 -8.70 2.12
N GLU A 412 -10.61 -8.79 3.43
CA GLU A 412 -10.19 -10.03 4.09
C GLU A 412 -11.24 -11.16 4.00
N ALA A 413 -12.53 -10.82 4.08
CA ALA A 413 -13.62 -11.77 3.90
C ALA A 413 -13.73 -12.31 2.47
N LEU A 414 -13.42 -11.50 1.45
CA LEU A 414 -13.33 -11.96 0.06
C LEU A 414 -12.21 -13.00 -0.12
N ALA A 415 -11.07 -12.83 0.57
CA ALA A 415 -10.01 -13.83 0.57
C ALA A 415 -10.43 -15.14 1.28
N LEU A 416 -11.22 -15.05 2.36
CA LEU A 416 -11.80 -16.22 3.04
C LEU A 416 -12.82 -16.96 2.16
N GLU A 417 -13.71 -16.24 1.47
CA GLU A 417 -14.70 -16.82 0.55
C GLU A 417 -14.01 -17.54 -0.63
N ARG A 418 -12.95 -16.96 -1.19
CA ARG A 418 -12.12 -17.63 -2.23
C ARG A 418 -11.40 -18.88 -1.74
N ALA A 419 -11.07 -18.95 -0.45
CA ALA A 419 -10.55 -20.16 0.19
C ALA A 419 -11.65 -21.21 0.51
N GLY A 420 -12.92 -20.97 0.11
CA GLY A 420 -14.07 -21.82 0.41
C GLY A 420 -14.55 -21.72 1.86
N ARG A 421 -14.07 -20.73 2.63
CA ARG A 421 -14.40 -20.52 4.06
C ARG A 421 -15.58 -19.55 4.21
N ASN A 422 -16.62 -19.74 3.39
CA ASN A 422 -17.74 -18.81 3.22
C ASN A 422 -18.47 -18.45 4.53
N TRP A 423 -18.65 -19.43 5.43
CA TRP A 423 -19.22 -19.18 6.76
C TRP A 423 -18.35 -18.23 7.60
N GLU A 424 -17.04 -18.43 7.58
CA GLU A 424 -16.08 -17.60 8.33
C GLU A 424 -15.97 -16.19 7.72
N ALA A 425 -16.02 -16.08 6.39
CA ALA A 425 -16.13 -14.80 5.69
C ALA A 425 -17.38 -14.00 6.13
N ARG A 426 -18.55 -14.65 6.11
CA ARG A 426 -19.83 -14.07 6.53
C ARG A 426 -19.77 -13.58 7.98
N GLU A 427 -19.36 -14.46 8.89
CA GLU A 427 -19.31 -14.18 10.33
C GLU A 427 -18.30 -13.08 10.66
N TYR A 428 -17.16 -13.05 9.94
CA TYR A 428 -16.15 -12.00 10.12
C TYR A 428 -16.73 -10.62 9.78
N VAL A 429 -17.34 -10.44 8.60
CA VAL A 429 -18.00 -9.17 8.23
C VAL A 429 -19.09 -8.81 9.24
N ALA A 430 -19.95 -9.76 9.62
CA ALA A 430 -21.04 -9.50 10.58
C ALA A 430 -20.52 -9.03 11.95
N SER A 431 -19.44 -9.66 12.45
CA SER A 431 -18.81 -9.28 13.73
C SER A 431 -18.21 -7.87 13.70
N ARG A 432 -17.58 -7.46 12.59
CA ARG A 432 -17.03 -6.11 12.42
C ARG A 432 -18.12 -5.07 12.26
N MET A 433 -19.20 -5.38 11.54
CA MET A 433 -20.37 -4.50 11.43
C MET A 433 -21.00 -4.23 12.81
N ALA A 434 -21.17 -5.27 13.63
CA ALA A 434 -21.69 -5.12 15.00
C ALA A 434 -20.78 -4.24 15.89
N ALA A 435 -19.47 -4.29 15.71
CA ALA A 435 -18.52 -3.44 16.43
C ALA A 435 -18.62 -1.94 16.06
N HIS A 436 -19.23 -1.61 14.91
CA HIS A 436 -19.39 -0.24 14.41
C HIS A 436 -20.84 0.21 14.29
N ASP A 437 -21.82 -0.49 14.87
CA ASP A 437 -23.26 -0.28 14.62
C ASP A 437 -23.72 1.19 14.76
N GLU A 438 -23.26 1.89 15.81
CA GLU A 438 -23.55 3.32 16.03
C GLU A 438 -22.87 4.29 15.04
N ALA A 439 -21.77 3.86 14.42
CA ALA A 439 -20.87 4.68 13.62
C ALA A 439 -20.95 4.37 12.12
N MET A 440 -21.49 3.21 11.74
CA MET A 440 -21.52 2.72 10.37
C MET A 440 -22.51 3.52 9.49
N PRO A 441 -22.09 4.05 8.33
CA PRO A 441 -23.00 4.67 7.38
C PRO A 441 -24.07 3.68 6.88
N ALA A 442 -25.32 4.13 6.80
CA ALA A 442 -26.46 3.27 6.44
C ALA A 442 -26.33 2.61 5.05
N TYR A 443 -25.73 3.30 4.07
CA TYR A 443 -25.46 2.74 2.74
C TYR A 443 -24.49 1.55 2.82
N LEU A 444 -23.37 1.73 3.53
CA LEU A 444 -22.33 0.72 3.72
C LEU A 444 -22.88 -0.48 4.49
N GLY A 445 -23.67 -0.24 5.55
CA GLY A 445 -24.31 -1.31 6.29
C GLY A 445 -25.29 -2.12 5.45
N CYS A 446 -25.97 -1.49 4.48
CA CYS A 446 -26.83 -2.23 3.55
C CYS A 446 -26.00 -3.07 2.57
N GLU A 447 -25.00 -2.45 1.95
CA GLU A 447 -24.09 -3.07 1.00
C GLU A 447 -23.35 -4.29 1.58
N LEU A 448 -22.79 -4.16 2.78
CA LEU A 448 -22.04 -5.22 3.45
C LEU A 448 -22.94 -6.37 3.93
N ARG A 449 -24.20 -6.10 4.32
CA ARG A 449 -25.19 -7.16 4.57
C ARG A 449 -25.45 -7.96 3.30
N THR A 450 -25.72 -7.29 2.19
CA THR A 450 -25.90 -7.94 0.89
C THR A 450 -24.65 -8.72 0.47
N LEU A 451 -23.45 -8.17 0.60
CA LEU A 451 -22.21 -8.88 0.29
C LEU A 451 -22.04 -10.14 1.16
N SER A 452 -22.27 -10.03 2.47
CA SER A 452 -22.16 -11.12 3.46
C SER A 452 -23.22 -12.23 3.26
N GLU A 453 -24.42 -11.89 2.78
CA GLU A 453 -25.41 -12.85 2.33
C GLU A 453 -24.93 -13.59 1.07
N ARG A 454 -24.45 -12.86 0.07
CA ARG A 454 -24.02 -13.44 -1.21
C ARG A 454 -22.73 -14.25 -1.12
N MET A 455 -21.85 -13.96 -0.16
CA MET A 455 -20.70 -14.80 0.17
C MET A 455 -21.12 -16.21 0.63
N ALA A 456 -22.29 -16.37 1.26
CA ALA A 456 -22.77 -17.68 1.69
C ALA A 456 -23.14 -18.59 0.50
N ASP A 457 -23.78 -18.02 -0.52
CA ASP A 457 -24.17 -18.73 -1.76
C ASP A 457 -23.00 -18.92 -2.75
N GLY A 458 -21.91 -18.15 -2.56
CA GLY A 458 -20.74 -18.11 -3.43
C GLY A 458 -20.85 -16.99 -4.48
N LEU A 459 -19.80 -16.18 -4.58
CA LEU A 459 -19.75 -15.07 -5.52
C LEU A 459 -19.35 -15.52 -6.93
N SER A 460 -19.71 -14.74 -7.96
CA SER A 460 -19.09 -14.86 -9.29
C SER A 460 -17.75 -14.09 -9.34
N GLU A 461 -16.85 -14.43 -10.26
CA GLU A 461 -15.54 -13.75 -10.36
C GLU A 461 -15.66 -12.24 -10.61
N ILE A 462 -16.66 -11.79 -11.38
CA ILE A 462 -16.89 -10.37 -11.59
C ILE A 462 -17.29 -9.65 -10.29
N GLU A 463 -18.02 -10.33 -9.41
CA GLU A 463 -18.46 -9.77 -8.13
C GLU A 463 -17.33 -9.74 -7.12
N ARG A 464 -16.52 -10.81 -7.04
CA ARG A 464 -15.27 -10.80 -6.25
C ARG A 464 -14.39 -9.62 -6.63
N LYS A 465 -14.12 -9.43 -7.92
CA LYS A 465 -13.22 -8.38 -8.42
C LYS A 465 -13.77 -6.97 -8.25
N ARG A 466 -15.06 -6.75 -8.51
CA ARG A 466 -15.71 -5.44 -8.25
C ARG A 466 -15.69 -5.12 -6.77
N SER A 467 -16.15 -6.03 -5.91
CA SER A 467 -16.14 -5.82 -4.46
C SER A 467 -14.72 -5.58 -3.92
N HIS A 468 -13.72 -6.35 -4.37
CA HIS A 468 -12.33 -6.14 -3.98
C HIS A 468 -11.82 -4.76 -4.40
N ALA A 469 -12.04 -4.35 -5.66
CA ALA A 469 -11.62 -3.04 -6.15
C ALA A 469 -12.32 -1.87 -5.42
N ASP A 470 -13.60 -2.00 -5.11
CA ASP A 470 -14.37 -1.01 -4.35
C ASP A 470 -13.87 -0.90 -2.90
N MET A 471 -13.62 -2.04 -2.24
CA MET A 471 -13.06 -2.06 -0.87
C MET A 471 -11.62 -1.54 -0.82
N TYR A 472 -10.79 -1.88 -1.82
CA TYR A 472 -9.43 -1.35 -2.01
C TYR A 472 -9.43 0.19 -2.12
N GLY A 473 -10.37 0.73 -2.91
CA GLY A 473 -10.58 2.18 -3.02
C GLY A 473 -10.96 2.82 -1.68
N ARG A 474 -11.91 2.24 -0.96
CA ARG A 474 -12.39 2.78 0.33
C ARG A 474 -11.34 2.70 1.43
N ARG A 475 -10.62 1.58 1.57
CA ARG A 475 -9.62 1.42 2.64
C ARG A 475 -8.38 2.30 2.47
N SER A 476 -8.09 2.75 1.24
CA SER A 476 -6.91 3.57 0.94
C SER A 476 -7.11 5.09 1.09
N ARG A 477 -8.36 5.59 1.13
CA ARG A 477 -8.75 7.00 1.41
C ARG A 477 -7.84 8.05 0.75
N ARG A 478 -7.54 7.86 -0.55
CA ARG A 478 -6.84 8.84 -1.38
C ARG A 478 -7.86 9.63 -2.19
N THR A 479 -7.97 10.92 -1.91
CA THR A 479 -8.83 11.85 -2.65
C THR A 479 -8.01 12.99 -3.22
N ARG A 480 -8.53 13.68 -4.22
CA ARG A 480 -7.95 14.90 -4.76
C ARG A 480 -9.01 15.99 -4.70
N LYS A 481 -8.60 17.23 -4.42
CA LYS A 481 -9.49 18.38 -4.64
C LYS A 481 -9.90 18.45 -6.12
N PRO A 482 -11.20 18.70 -6.42
CA PRO A 482 -11.73 18.71 -7.78
C PRO A 482 -11.23 19.90 -8.61
#